data_AF-A0A1V4TA91-F1
#
_entry.id   AF-A0A1V4TA91-F1
#
_cell.length_a   1.000
_cell.length_b   1.000
_cell.length_c   1.000
_cell.angle_alpha   90.00
_cell.angle_beta   90.00
_cell.angle_gamma   90.00
#
_symmetry.space_group_name_H-M   'P 1'
#
loop_
_entity.id
_entity.type
_entity.pdbx_description
1 polymer ?
#
loop_
_entity_poly.entity_id
_entity_poly.type
_entity_poly.pdbx_seq_one_letter_code
_entity_poly.pdbx_strand_id
1 'polypeptide(L)'
;MDLAQFGNRFFDSCAPWSLLKTDRAKCGGVLHLNLEVVQALAVLGFPYLPFTTQRLWAFLANDGVLGEGSWKLIKKDLNVGRPLPEPKPLYRKVEIQREESAFSAFESLDLRVGLIESVSDHPNADKLMVLKVNIGRPIQLVAGLKAFYSKEELTGKKVVVITNLAPAKLRGVESQGMVLAAEFGDNVKVLTPAGPAEPGDKVNSGMGSGTKVLTFQEFQAFTLRTGTVLNDQEADLGRKVKADTSGLVKARQAAFFLPKEGAELALPLFTEKKVSIGVDGELDNGAKVR
;
A
#
# COMPACT_ATOMS: atom_id res chain seq x y z
N MET A 1 -15.02 -25.20 -12.88
CA MET A 1 -14.11 -25.45 -11.74
C MET A 1 -14.76 -26.25 -10.62
N ASP A 2 -16.09 -26.25 -10.52
CA ASP A 2 -16.84 -26.91 -9.44
C ASP A 2 -16.54 -28.41 -9.27
N LEU A 3 -16.29 -29.14 -10.36
CA LEU A 3 -15.90 -30.56 -10.29
C LEU A 3 -14.57 -30.76 -9.55
N ALA A 4 -13.60 -29.86 -9.73
CA ALA A 4 -12.32 -29.94 -9.01
C ALA A 4 -12.52 -29.62 -7.52
N GLN A 5 -13.36 -28.63 -7.20
CA GLN A 5 -13.73 -28.32 -5.81
C GLN A 5 -14.50 -29.46 -5.15
N PHE A 6 -15.38 -30.13 -5.90
CA PHE A 6 -16.05 -31.35 -5.44
C PHE A 6 -15.06 -32.47 -5.15
N GLY A 7 -14.13 -32.75 -6.08
CA GLY A 7 -13.07 -33.74 -5.89
C GLY A 7 -12.25 -33.49 -4.63
N ASN A 8 -11.82 -32.25 -4.39
CA ASN A 8 -11.10 -31.87 -3.18
C ASN A 8 -11.93 -32.14 -1.90
N ARG A 9 -13.19 -31.68 -1.86
CA ARG A 9 -14.08 -31.93 -0.70
C ARG A 9 -14.32 -33.42 -0.46
N PHE A 10 -14.51 -34.19 -1.54
CA PHE A 10 -14.70 -35.63 -1.47
C PHE A 10 -13.43 -36.33 -0.93
N PHE A 11 -12.25 -36.00 -1.47
CA PHE A 11 -10.97 -36.52 -1.00
C PHE A 11 -10.73 -36.23 0.49
N ASP A 12 -10.97 -34.99 0.90
CA ASP A 12 -10.77 -34.55 2.29
C ASP A 12 -11.76 -35.22 3.25
N SER A 13 -13.04 -35.28 2.90
CA SER A 13 -14.07 -35.92 3.73
C SER A 13 -13.83 -37.43 3.93
N CYS A 14 -13.25 -38.10 2.93
CA CYS A 14 -12.92 -39.52 3.02
C CYS A 14 -11.59 -39.79 3.75
N ALA A 15 -10.71 -38.80 3.85
CA ALA A 15 -9.41 -38.88 4.53
C ALA A 15 -8.63 -40.19 4.24
N PRO A 16 -8.26 -40.48 2.97
CA PRO A 16 -7.69 -41.77 2.56
C PRO A 16 -6.39 -42.14 3.31
N TRP A 17 -5.60 -41.16 3.76
CA TRP A 17 -4.42 -41.38 4.59
C TRP A 17 -4.73 -42.07 5.94
N SER A 18 -5.94 -41.89 6.46
CA SER A 18 -6.43 -42.55 7.66
C SER A 18 -7.07 -43.89 7.33
N LEU A 19 -7.86 -43.96 6.24
CA LEU A 19 -8.48 -45.20 5.78
C LEU A 19 -7.45 -46.27 5.43
N LEU A 20 -6.30 -45.88 4.87
CA LEU A 20 -5.21 -46.81 4.53
C LEU A 20 -4.76 -47.67 5.73
N LYS A 21 -4.85 -47.13 6.96
CA LYS A 21 -4.44 -47.82 8.19
C LYS A 21 -5.51 -48.77 8.73
N THR A 22 -6.77 -48.60 8.33
CA THR A 22 -7.93 -49.27 8.92
C THR A 22 -8.60 -50.23 7.95
N ASP A 23 -8.90 -49.76 6.73
CA ASP A 23 -9.54 -50.53 5.66
C ASP A 23 -8.92 -50.17 4.31
N ARG A 24 -8.00 -51.03 3.88
CA ARG A 24 -7.28 -50.87 2.60
C ARG A 24 -8.19 -51.02 1.39
N ALA A 25 -9.21 -51.87 1.45
CA ALA A 25 -10.12 -52.09 0.32
C ALA A 25 -10.99 -50.85 0.09
N LYS A 26 -11.55 -50.30 1.18
CA LYS A 26 -12.31 -49.04 1.13
C LYS A 26 -11.45 -47.85 0.70
N CYS A 27 -10.22 -47.76 1.19
CA CYS A 27 -9.27 -46.75 0.72
C CYS A 27 -9.03 -46.87 -0.80
N GLY A 28 -8.88 -48.09 -1.32
CA GLY A 28 -8.74 -48.34 -2.76
C GLY A 28 -9.93 -47.84 -3.56
N GLY A 29 -11.16 -48.09 -3.09
CA GLY A 29 -12.38 -47.59 -3.72
C GLY A 29 -12.47 -46.05 -3.74
N VAL A 30 -12.11 -45.40 -2.62
CA VAL A 30 -12.06 -43.92 -2.55
C VAL A 30 -11.05 -43.34 -3.54
N LEU A 31 -9.86 -43.93 -3.63
CA LEU A 31 -8.83 -43.47 -4.57
C LEU A 31 -9.25 -43.70 -6.02
N HIS A 32 -9.90 -44.82 -6.32
CA HIS A 32 -10.45 -45.10 -7.64
C HIS A 32 -11.43 -44.02 -8.10
N LEU A 33 -12.43 -43.70 -7.27
CA LEU A 33 -13.40 -42.64 -7.55
C LEU A 33 -12.73 -41.26 -7.73
N ASN A 34 -11.71 -40.96 -6.92
CA ASN A 34 -10.95 -39.71 -7.09
C ASN A 34 -10.23 -39.66 -8.45
N LEU A 35 -9.62 -40.76 -8.88
CA LEU A 35 -8.96 -40.85 -10.18
C LEU A 35 -9.95 -40.72 -11.35
N GLU A 36 -11.19 -41.21 -11.21
CA GLU A 36 -12.25 -40.99 -12.20
C GLU A 36 -12.61 -39.50 -12.31
N VAL A 37 -12.70 -38.80 -11.17
CA VAL A 37 -12.90 -37.33 -11.16
C VAL A 37 -11.72 -36.62 -11.85
N VAL A 38 -10.48 -37.04 -11.60
CA VAL A 38 -9.30 -36.50 -12.29
C VAL A 38 -9.35 -36.78 -13.80
N GLN A 39 -9.80 -37.96 -14.21
CA GLN A 39 -9.96 -38.30 -15.63
C GLN A 39 -11.00 -37.41 -16.31
N ALA A 40 -12.15 -37.22 -15.67
CA ALA A 40 -13.19 -36.31 -16.16
C ALA A 40 -12.64 -34.88 -16.27
N LEU A 41 -11.89 -34.40 -15.28
CA LEU A 41 -11.24 -33.08 -15.33
C LEU A 41 -10.25 -32.94 -16.49
N ALA A 42 -9.48 -33.98 -16.81
CA ALA A 42 -8.57 -33.97 -17.95
C ALA A 42 -9.34 -33.78 -19.27
N VAL A 43 -10.42 -34.53 -19.48
CA VAL A 43 -11.23 -34.41 -20.71
C VAL A 43 -11.97 -33.07 -20.75
N LEU A 44 -12.62 -32.66 -19.66
CA LEU A 44 -13.38 -31.40 -19.57
C LEU A 44 -12.49 -30.16 -19.72
N GLY A 45 -11.26 -30.22 -19.22
CA GLY A 45 -10.32 -29.10 -19.28
C GLY A 45 -9.61 -28.97 -20.63
N PHE A 46 -9.66 -29.99 -21.50
CA PHE A 46 -8.93 -30.00 -22.77
C PHE A 46 -9.21 -28.79 -23.69
N PRO A 47 -10.45 -28.31 -23.87
CA PRO A 47 -10.72 -27.14 -24.70
C PRO A 47 -10.04 -25.84 -24.24
N TYR A 48 -9.67 -25.76 -22.96
CA TYR A 48 -9.08 -24.56 -22.35
C TYR A 48 -7.58 -24.71 -22.05
N LEU A 49 -7.14 -25.93 -21.70
CA LEU A 49 -5.81 -26.22 -21.16
C LEU A 49 -5.19 -27.48 -21.81
N PRO A 50 -5.11 -27.54 -23.16
CA PRO A 50 -4.85 -28.78 -23.90
C PRO A 50 -3.53 -29.46 -23.49
N PHE A 51 -2.46 -28.68 -23.30
CA PHE A 51 -1.16 -29.24 -22.91
C PHE A 51 -1.15 -29.77 -21.47
N THR A 52 -1.84 -29.09 -20.57
CA THR A 52 -1.84 -29.51 -19.15
C THR A 52 -2.73 -30.72 -18.95
N THR A 53 -3.89 -30.75 -19.59
CA THR A 53 -4.77 -31.90 -19.51
C THR A 53 -4.23 -33.11 -20.27
N GLN A 54 -3.48 -32.93 -21.35
CA GLN A 54 -2.76 -34.03 -22.01
C GLN A 54 -1.69 -34.64 -21.08
N ARG A 55 -0.96 -33.80 -20.31
CA ARG A 55 -0.03 -34.30 -19.29
C ARG A 55 -0.76 -35.05 -18.18
N LEU A 56 -1.91 -34.54 -17.73
CA LEU A 56 -2.76 -35.21 -16.74
C LEU A 56 -3.30 -36.56 -17.24
N TRP A 57 -3.71 -36.63 -18.51
CA TRP A 57 -4.14 -37.86 -19.18
C TRP A 57 -3.04 -38.93 -19.14
N ALA A 58 -1.80 -38.53 -19.44
CA ALA A 58 -0.63 -39.42 -19.34
C ALA A 58 -0.34 -39.86 -17.89
N PHE A 59 -0.54 -39.00 -16.89
CA PHE A 59 -0.39 -39.37 -15.47
C PHE A 59 -1.42 -40.39 -14.98
N LEU A 60 -2.57 -40.49 -15.66
CA LEU A 60 -3.53 -41.56 -15.43
C LEU A 60 -3.18 -42.85 -16.17
N ALA A 61 -1.97 -42.94 -16.73
CA ALA A 61 -1.49 -44.05 -17.54
C ALA A 61 -2.45 -44.37 -18.70
N ASN A 62 -3.10 -43.35 -19.26
CA ASN A 62 -3.90 -43.48 -20.47
C ASN A 62 -3.03 -43.26 -21.71
N ASP A 63 -3.25 -44.11 -22.71
CA ASP A 63 -2.62 -43.94 -24.02
C ASP A 63 -3.45 -42.97 -24.90
N GLY A 64 -2.84 -42.47 -25.96
CA GLY A 64 -3.47 -41.58 -26.94
C GLY A 64 -3.43 -40.09 -26.57
N VAL A 65 -4.05 -39.29 -27.44
CA VAL A 65 -4.07 -37.82 -27.36
C VAL A 65 -5.52 -37.35 -27.21
N LEU A 66 -5.74 -36.44 -26.27
CA LEU A 66 -7.01 -35.74 -26.13
C LEU A 66 -7.21 -34.82 -27.33
N GLY A 67 -8.43 -34.78 -27.83
CA GLY A 67 -8.80 -34.12 -29.08
C GLY A 67 -10.30 -34.07 -29.27
N GLU A 68 -10.72 -33.70 -30.47
CA GLU A 68 -12.13 -33.70 -30.84
C GLU A 68 -12.75 -35.10 -30.64
N GLY A 69 -13.94 -35.17 -30.04
CA GLY A 69 -14.60 -36.44 -29.71
C GLY A 69 -14.15 -37.11 -28.40
N SER A 70 -13.16 -36.56 -27.69
CA SER A 70 -12.68 -37.12 -26.40
C SER A 70 -13.72 -37.11 -25.28
N TRP A 71 -14.83 -36.39 -25.44
CA TRP A 71 -15.96 -36.37 -24.49
C TRP A 71 -16.47 -37.77 -24.11
N LYS A 72 -16.40 -38.72 -25.03
CA LYS A 72 -16.79 -40.12 -24.78
C LYS A 72 -15.87 -40.80 -23.75
N LEU A 73 -14.64 -40.33 -23.62
CA LEU A 73 -13.63 -40.86 -22.71
C LEU A 73 -13.86 -40.46 -21.25
N ILE A 74 -14.79 -39.55 -20.95
CA ILE A 74 -15.15 -39.19 -19.57
C ILE A 74 -15.61 -40.41 -18.78
N LYS A 75 -16.39 -41.30 -19.44
CA LYS A 75 -16.93 -42.54 -18.86
C LYS A 75 -16.06 -43.77 -19.12
N LYS A 76 -14.83 -43.58 -19.62
CA LYS A 76 -13.91 -44.69 -19.84
C LYS A 76 -13.48 -45.25 -18.48
N ASP A 77 -13.50 -46.56 -18.32
CA ASP A 77 -12.94 -47.19 -17.12
C ASP A 77 -11.44 -46.91 -16.98
N LEU A 78 -10.97 -46.75 -15.75
CA LEU A 78 -9.54 -46.59 -15.45
C LEU A 78 -8.78 -47.88 -15.78
N ASN A 79 -7.52 -47.73 -16.21
CA ASN A 79 -6.66 -48.88 -16.53
C ASN A 79 -6.15 -49.54 -15.24
N VAL A 80 -6.97 -50.39 -14.62
CA VAL A 80 -6.64 -51.10 -13.37
C VAL A 80 -5.46 -52.05 -13.57
N GLY A 81 -4.53 -52.06 -12.62
CA GLY A 81 -3.33 -52.92 -12.66
C GLY A 81 -2.13 -52.32 -13.37
N ARG A 82 -2.28 -51.17 -14.05
CA ARG A 82 -1.15 -50.44 -14.63
C ARG A 82 -0.55 -49.48 -13.58
N PRO A 83 0.78 -49.46 -13.38
CA PRO A 83 1.40 -48.51 -12.47
C PRO A 83 1.25 -47.08 -13.00
N LEU A 84 0.88 -46.15 -12.11
CA LEU A 84 0.82 -44.72 -12.44
C LEU A 84 2.24 -44.14 -12.48
N PRO A 85 2.53 -43.22 -13.42
CA PRO A 85 3.76 -42.44 -13.41
C PRO A 85 3.95 -41.65 -12.12
N GLU A 86 5.20 -41.26 -11.84
CA GLU A 86 5.51 -40.43 -10.68
C GLU A 86 4.78 -39.07 -10.76
N PRO A 87 4.05 -38.66 -9.70
CA PRO A 87 3.28 -37.43 -9.73
C PRO A 87 4.21 -36.21 -9.74
N LYS A 88 3.99 -35.29 -10.70
CA LYS A 88 4.66 -33.99 -10.73
C LYS A 88 3.62 -32.88 -10.65
N PRO A 89 3.93 -31.73 -10.02
CA PRO A 89 3.03 -30.58 -10.03
C PRO A 89 2.59 -30.22 -11.45
N LEU A 90 1.28 -30.11 -11.67
CA LEU A 90 0.71 -29.74 -12.97
C LEU A 90 1.03 -28.28 -13.31
N TYR A 91 0.96 -27.42 -12.31
CA TYR A 91 1.20 -25.98 -12.41
C TYR A 91 2.31 -25.55 -11.47
N ARG A 92 3.15 -24.63 -11.95
CA ARG A 92 4.01 -23.84 -11.06
C ARG A 92 3.19 -22.64 -10.59
N LYS A 93 3.21 -22.36 -9.29
CA LYS A 93 2.60 -21.14 -8.75
C LYS A 93 3.27 -19.94 -9.43
N VAL A 94 2.47 -19.09 -10.07
CA VAL A 94 2.97 -17.82 -10.60
C VAL A 94 3.18 -16.89 -9.42
N GLU A 95 4.43 -16.50 -9.17
CA GLU A 95 4.75 -15.43 -8.24
C GLU A 95 4.64 -14.12 -8.99
N ILE A 96 3.55 -13.38 -8.76
CA ILE A 96 3.41 -12.02 -9.28
C ILE A 96 4.27 -11.13 -8.39
N GLN A 97 5.50 -10.85 -8.81
CA GLN A 97 6.29 -9.77 -8.23
C GLN A 97 5.65 -8.46 -8.70
N ARG A 98 4.73 -7.91 -7.90
CA ARG A 98 4.42 -6.48 -8.02
C ARG A 98 5.69 -5.76 -7.60
N GLU A 99 6.36 -5.09 -8.53
CA GLU A 99 7.36 -4.09 -8.17
C GLU A 99 6.66 -3.10 -7.23
N GLU A 100 7.00 -3.15 -5.93
CA GLU A 100 6.57 -2.12 -5.00
C GLU A 100 7.12 -0.81 -5.55
N SER A 101 6.23 0.10 -5.95
CA SER A 101 6.60 1.45 -6.34
C SER A 101 7.59 1.99 -5.29
N ALA A 102 8.65 2.67 -5.73
CA ALA A 102 9.60 3.33 -4.81
C ALA A 102 8.87 4.28 -3.83
N PHE A 103 7.64 4.65 -4.16
CA PHE A 103 6.76 5.51 -3.40
C PHE A 103 5.64 4.78 -2.64
N SER A 104 5.64 3.45 -2.61
CA SER A 104 4.67 2.66 -1.79
C SER A 104 4.67 3.08 -0.33
N ALA A 105 5.83 3.50 0.19
CA ALA A 105 5.98 4.05 1.52
C ALA A 105 5.15 5.35 1.71
N PHE A 106 5.02 6.18 0.68
CA PHE A 106 4.21 7.41 0.71
C PHE A 106 2.71 7.11 0.86
N GLU A 107 2.22 6.01 0.28
CA GLU A 107 0.83 5.58 0.44
C GLU A 107 0.48 5.27 1.90
N SER A 108 1.46 5.10 2.79
CA SER A 108 1.20 4.88 4.21
C SER A 108 0.97 6.18 5.01
N LEU A 109 1.23 7.36 4.44
CA LEU A 109 1.02 8.65 5.11
C LEU A 109 -0.43 9.13 4.95
N ASP A 110 -1.06 9.59 6.05
CA ASP A 110 -2.34 10.34 6.01
C ASP A 110 -2.07 11.80 6.41
N LEU A 111 -1.77 12.61 5.39
CA LEU A 111 -1.56 14.05 5.52
C LEU A 111 -2.86 14.80 5.21
N ARG A 112 -3.20 15.80 6.02
CA ARG A 112 -4.41 16.61 5.84
C ARG A 112 -4.15 18.08 6.10
N VAL A 113 -4.98 18.93 5.48
CA VAL A 113 -5.05 20.34 5.83
C VAL A 113 -5.84 20.49 7.13
N GLY A 114 -5.27 21.20 8.10
CA GLY A 114 -5.88 21.50 9.38
C GLY A 114 -5.95 23.00 9.63
N LEU A 115 -7.08 23.49 10.12
CA LEU A 115 -7.24 24.88 10.58
C LEU A 115 -6.94 24.97 12.07
N ILE A 116 -5.99 25.81 12.46
CA ILE A 116 -5.68 26.03 13.88
C ILE A 116 -6.76 26.92 14.48
N GLU A 117 -7.62 26.35 15.34
CA GLU A 117 -8.73 27.07 15.98
C GLU A 117 -8.26 27.85 17.21
N SER A 118 -7.32 27.29 17.98
CA SER A 118 -6.78 27.95 19.16
C SER A 118 -5.39 27.45 19.50
N VAL A 119 -4.56 28.34 20.04
CA VAL A 119 -3.20 28.04 20.51
C VAL A 119 -3.06 28.40 21.98
N SER A 120 -2.52 27.49 22.77
CA SER A 120 -2.25 27.69 24.21
C SER A 120 -0.80 27.32 24.54
N ASP A 121 -0.25 27.93 25.59
CA ASP A 121 1.05 27.52 26.10
C ASP A 121 0.97 26.12 26.72
N HIS A 122 2.04 25.35 26.58
CA HIS A 122 2.11 24.06 27.25
C HIS A 122 2.39 24.25 28.76
N PRO A 123 1.61 23.61 29.66
CA PRO A 123 1.68 23.87 31.10
C PRO A 123 3.05 23.55 31.72
N ASN A 124 3.73 22.51 31.21
CA ASN A 124 5.00 22.01 31.74
C ASN A 124 6.18 22.14 30.77
N ALA A 125 6.11 23.02 29.76
CA ALA A 125 7.15 23.11 28.73
C ALA A 125 7.24 24.49 28.04
N ASP A 126 8.39 25.14 28.19
CA ASP A 126 8.57 26.52 27.69
C ASP A 126 8.67 26.63 26.17
N LYS A 127 9.05 25.53 25.49
CA LYS A 127 9.24 25.48 24.03
C LYS A 127 8.05 24.88 23.27
N LEU A 128 7.06 24.33 23.97
CA LEU A 128 5.92 23.64 23.34
C LEU A 128 4.65 24.48 23.44
N MET A 129 3.79 24.31 22.45
CA MET A 129 2.44 24.89 22.40
C MET A 129 1.44 23.77 22.18
N VAL A 130 0.23 23.95 22.74
CA VAL A 130 -0.91 23.06 22.51
C VAL A 130 -1.82 23.72 21.48
N LEU A 131 -2.04 23.04 20.37
CA LEU A 131 -2.84 23.48 19.24
C LEU A 131 -4.13 22.67 19.20
N LYS A 132 -5.28 23.35 19.11
CA LYS A 132 -6.52 22.71 18.66
C LYS A 132 -6.66 22.93 17.17
N VAL A 133 -6.65 21.85 16.42
CA VAL A 133 -6.65 21.88 14.95
C VAL A 133 -7.89 21.16 14.44
N ASN A 134 -8.62 21.78 13.54
CA ASN A 134 -9.76 21.21 12.88
C ASN A 134 -9.33 20.62 11.52
N ILE A 135 -9.52 19.31 11.36
CA ILE A 135 -9.24 18.56 10.12
C ILE A 135 -10.53 17.95 9.54
N GLY A 136 -11.66 18.63 9.72
CA GLY A 136 -13.02 18.07 9.59
C GLY A 136 -13.52 17.44 10.89
N ARG A 137 -12.63 17.27 11.86
CA ARG A 137 -12.91 17.00 13.28
C ARG A 137 -11.84 17.71 14.12
N PRO A 138 -12.16 18.14 15.35
CA PRO A 138 -11.16 18.73 16.24
C PRO A 138 -10.18 17.67 16.73
N ILE A 139 -8.88 17.96 16.63
CA ILE A 139 -7.78 17.18 17.20
C ILE A 139 -6.87 18.07 18.03
N GLN A 140 -6.20 17.47 19.01
CA GLN A 140 -5.19 18.16 19.82
C GLN A 140 -3.78 17.77 19.37
N LEU A 141 -2.96 18.78 19.07
CA LEU A 141 -1.57 18.62 18.69
C LEU A 141 -0.67 19.38 19.67
N VAL A 142 0.54 18.86 19.90
CA VAL A 142 1.57 19.56 20.65
C VAL A 142 2.75 19.82 19.69
N ALA A 143 3.12 21.09 19.52
CA ALA A 143 4.15 21.50 18.56
C ALA A 143 5.23 22.38 19.22
N GLY A 144 6.48 22.21 18.78
CA GLY A 144 7.64 22.97 19.26
C GLY A 144 7.85 24.30 18.52
N LEU A 145 6.79 25.03 18.19
CA LEU A 145 6.85 26.22 17.33
C LEU A 145 7.00 27.56 18.08
N LYS A 146 7.05 27.52 19.42
CA LYS A 146 7.02 28.73 20.26
C LYS A 146 8.19 29.70 20.05
N ALA A 147 9.34 29.20 19.58
CA ALA A 147 10.50 30.03 19.27
C ALA A 147 10.37 30.79 17.94
N PHE A 148 9.48 30.34 17.05
CA PHE A 148 9.39 30.81 15.67
C PHE A 148 8.08 31.52 15.36
N TYR A 149 7.02 31.23 16.11
CA TYR A 149 5.69 31.76 15.90
C TYR A 149 5.01 32.18 17.19
N SER A 150 4.31 33.31 17.13
CA SER A 150 3.37 33.74 18.16
C SER A 150 2.04 32.98 18.08
N LYS A 151 1.23 33.06 19.15
CA LYS A 151 -0.08 32.40 19.19
C LYS A 151 -1.04 33.03 18.17
N GLU A 152 -0.94 34.34 18.01
CA GLU A 152 -1.76 35.16 17.13
C GLU A 152 -1.46 34.84 15.67
N GLU A 153 -0.19 34.59 15.33
CA GLU A 153 0.19 34.19 13.97
C GLU A 153 -0.30 32.79 13.61
N LEU A 154 -0.32 31.85 14.56
CA LEU A 154 -0.77 30.48 14.28
C LEU A 154 -2.29 30.35 14.28
N THR A 155 -2.99 31.11 15.11
CA THR A 155 -4.46 31.03 15.21
C THR A 155 -5.10 31.46 13.89
N GLY A 156 -5.99 30.63 13.34
CA GLY A 156 -6.63 30.85 12.06
C GLY A 156 -5.81 30.42 10.84
N LYS A 157 -4.55 29.99 10.99
CA LYS A 157 -3.76 29.47 9.88
C LYS A 157 -4.19 28.05 9.50
N LYS A 158 -4.11 27.77 8.20
CA LYS A 158 -4.26 26.41 7.63
C LYS A 158 -2.88 25.80 7.47
N VAL A 159 -2.66 24.68 8.15
CA VAL A 159 -1.37 23.96 8.17
C VAL A 159 -1.55 22.53 7.70
N VAL A 160 -0.47 21.88 7.26
CA VAL A 160 -0.49 20.44 6.95
C VAL A 160 -0.14 19.64 8.20
N VAL A 161 -0.95 18.64 8.51
CA VAL A 161 -0.80 17.77 9.67
C VAL A 161 -0.82 16.31 9.27
N ILE A 162 -0.05 15.48 9.97
CA ILE A 162 -0.14 14.02 9.88
C ILE A 162 -1.15 13.51 10.91
N THR A 163 -2.07 12.66 10.44
CA THR A 163 -3.27 12.25 11.22
C THR A 163 -3.29 10.77 11.58
N ASN A 164 -2.40 9.97 11.01
CA ASN A 164 -2.25 8.55 11.29
C ASN A 164 -1.00 8.21 12.12
N LEU A 165 -0.41 9.19 12.82
CA LEU A 165 0.67 8.94 13.77
C LEU A 165 0.10 8.39 15.09
N ALA A 166 0.77 7.42 15.69
CA ALA A 166 0.43 6.92 17.02
C ALA A 166 0.43 8.08 18.04
N PRO A 167 -0.62 8.25 18.86
CA PRO A 167 -0.67 9.32 19.85
C PRO A 167 0.52 9.28 20.80
N ALA A 168 1.10 10.43 21.08
CA ALA A 168 2.26 10.58 21.95
C ALA A 168 1.95 11.53 23.12
N LYS A 169 2.38 11.17 24.33
CA LYS A 169 2.31 12.07 25.49
C LYS A 169 3.60 12.88 25.59
N LEU A 170 3.50 14.17 25.36
CA LEU A 170 4.61 15.12 25.49
C LEU A 170 4.41 15.87 26.81
N ARG A 171 5.25 15.58 27.81
CA ARG A 171 5.24 16.24 29.13
C ARG A 171 3.85 16.30 29.80
N GLY A 172 3.08 15.23 29.64
CA GLY A 172 1.76 15.04 30.25
C GLY A 172 0.57 15.41 29.36
N VAL A 173 0.79 16.09 28.22
CA VAL A 173 -0.26 16.44 27.26
C VAL A 173 -0.21 15.48 26.07
N GLU A 174 -1.37 14.97 25.66
CA GLU A 174 -1.50 14.08 24.52
C GLU A 174 -1.48 14.85 23.19
N SER A 175 -0.69 14.39 22.23
CA SER A 175 -0.66 14.84 20.85
C SER A 175 -1.15 13.72 19.94
N GLN A 176 -2.22 13.97 19.19
CA GLN A 176 -2.89 13.00 18.30
C GLN A 176 -2.36 13.04 16.86
N GLY A 177 -1.19 13.64 16.66
CA GLY A 177 -0.59 13.85 15.35
C GLY A 177 0.57 14.83 15.45
N MET A 178 0.93 15.43 14.32
CA MET A 178 2.03 16.41 14.24
C MET A 178 1.77 17.42 13.13
N VAL A 179 2.11 18.69 13.39
CA VAL A 179 2.13 19.75 12.37
C VAL A 179 3.45 19.65 11.62
N LEU A 180 3.39 19.64 10.29
CA LEU A 180 4.59 19.60 9.46
C LEU A 180 5.19 20.99 9.29
N ALA A 181 6.49 21.12 9.54
CA ALA A 181 7.26 22.32 9.32
C ALA A 181 8.55 22.03 8.56
N ALA A 182 8.95 22.95 7.70
CA ALA A 182 10.21 22.94 6.98
C ALA A 182 11.28 23.70 7.77
N GLU A 183 12.46 23.12 7.91
CA GLU A 183 13.60 23.64 8.64
C GLU A 183 14.81 23.78 7.70
N PHE A 184 15.40 24.98 7.66
CA PHE A 184 16.67 25.25 6.99
C PHE A 184 17.54 26.17 7.87
N GLY A 185 18.65 25.63 8.39
CA GLY A 185 19.45 26.33 9.39
C GLY A 185 18.62 26.62 10.64
N ASP A 186 18.59 27.89 11.07
CA ASP A 186 17.79 28.35 12.20
C ASP A 186 16.36 28.76 11.83
N ASN A 187 15.97 28.65 10.55
CA ASN A 187 14.65 29.07 10.08
C ASN A 187 13.69 27.89 10.01
N VAL A 188 12.55 28.02 10.70
CA VAL A 188 11.46 27.03 10.67
C VAL A 188 10.17 27.68 10.17
N LYS A 189 9.56 27.09 9.13
CA LYS A 189 8.30 27.54 8.55
C LYS A 189 7.29 26.41 8.45
N VAL A 190 6.05 26.64 8.89
CA VAL A 190 4.99 25.62 8.78
C VAL A 190 4.59 25.39 7.33
N LEU A 191 4.21 24.16 7.00
CA LEU A 191 3.66 23.85 5.67
C LEU A 191 2.23 24.34 5.55
N THR A 192 1.93 25.06 4.48
CA THR A 192 0.62 25.70 4.23
C THR A 192 0.16 25.48 2.79
N PRO A 193 -1.15 25.30 2.55
CA PRO A 193 -1.69 25.28 1.19
C PRO A 193 -1.56 26.66 0.53
N ALA A 194 -1.05 26.70 -0.71
CA ALA A 194 -0.80 27.96 -1.44
C ALA A 194 -2.06 28.56 -2.10
N GLY A 195 -3.24 28.00 -1.81
CA GLY A 195 -4.51 28.33 -2.43
C GLY A 195 -5.69 27.88 -1.56
N PRO A 196 -6.92 27.90 -2.10
CA PRO A 196 -8.12 27.58 -1.34
C PRO A 196 -8.18 26.09 -0.99
N ALA A 197 -7.90 25.76 0.27
CA ALA A 197 -8.07 24.41 0.83
C ALA A 197 -9.02 24.45 2.03
N GLU A 198 -9.77 23.37 2.23
CA GLU A 198 -10.70 23.22 3.35
C GLU A 198 -10.10 22.37 4.47
N PRO A 199 -10.50 22.60 5.74
CA PRO A 199 -10.13 21.72 6.84
C PRO A 199 -10.54 20.27 6.55
N GLY A 200 -9.58 19.36 6.57
CA GLY A 200 -9.77 17.93 6.28
C GLY A 200 -9.43 17.50 4.86
N ASP A 201 -9.15 18.44 3.94
CA ASP A 201 -8.66 18.11 2.60
C ASP A 201 -7.40 17.24 2.71
N LYS A 202 -7.40 16.12 1.98
CA LYS A 202 -6.25 15.21 1.95
C LYS A 202 -5.13 15.82 1.13
N VAL A 203 -3.92 15.71 1.64
CA VAL A 203 -2.67 16.08 0.97
C VAL A 203 -1.99 14.80 0.49
N ASN A 204 -1.83 14.66 -0.81
CA ASN A 204 -1.20 13.50 -1.44
C ASN A 204 -0.44 13.92 -2.70
N SER A 205 -0.10 12.94 -3.54
CA SER A 205 0.56 13.16 -4.84
C SER A 205 -0.17 12.40 -5.95
N GLY A 206 -1.50 12.32 -5.88
CA GLY A 206 -2.33 11.52 -6.80
C GLY A 206 -2.37 10.02 -6.47
N MET A 207 -1.84 9.63 -5.32
CA MET A 207 -1.89 8.26 -4.77
C MET A 207 -2.87 8.17 -3.61
N GLY A 208 -3.25 6.93 -3.25
CA GLY A 208 -4.09 6.65 -2.09
C GLY A 208 -3.45 7.09 -0.77
N SER A 209 -4.28 7.32 0.25
CA SER A 209 -3.83 7.64 1.61
C SER A 209 -3.81 6.41 2.50
N GLY A 210 -2.88 6.38 3.45
CA GLY A 210 -2.64 5.22 4.29
C GLY A 210 -3.69 5.04 5.36
N THR A 211 -4.08 3.78 5.59
CA THR A 211 -4.92 3.39 6.74
C THR A 211 -4.10 2.85 7.92
N LYS A 212 -2.79 2.63 7.71
CA LYS A 212 -1.87 2.12 8.73
C LYS A 212 -1.56 3.22 9.75
N VAL A 213 -1.58 2.88 11.04
CA VAL A 213 -1.06 3.76 12.10
C VAL A 213 0.47 3.68 12.10
N LEU A 214 1.13 4.83 12.02
CA LEU A 214 2.57 4.98 11.94
C LEU A 214 3.17 5.30 13.30
N THR A 215 4.34 4.73 13.58
CA THR A 215 5.20 5.13 14.70
C THR A 215 6.04 6.35 14.33
N PHE A 216 6.56 7.06 15.33
CA PHE A 216 7.46 8.19 15.09
C PHE A 216 8.75 7.78 14.36
N GLN A 217 9.28 6.58 14.64
CA GLN A 217 10.47 6.08 13.95
C GLN A 217 10.19 5.78 12.47
N GLU A 218 9.03 5.18 12.15
CA GLU A 218 8.61 4.99 10.76
C GLU A 218 8.44 6.34 10.06
N PHE A 219 7.87 7.34 10.74
CA PHE A 219 7.75 8.67 10.17
C PHE A 219 9.12 9.32 9.87
N GLN A 220 10.08 9.20 10.79
CA GLN A 220 11.43 9.74 10.60
C GLN A 220 12.20 9.13 9.42
N ALA A 221 11.80 7.94 8.95
CA ALA A 221 12.39 7.32 7.78
C ALA A 221 11.94 7.98 6.47
N PHE A 222 10.81 8.69 6.46
CA PHE A 222 10.35 9.41 5.27
C PHE A 222 11.20 10.65 5.01
N THR A 223 11.58 10.84 3.75
CA THR A 223 12.32 12.02 3.33
C THR A 223 11.37 13.03 2.70
N LEU A 224 11.06 14.10 3.42
CA LEU A 224 10.26 15.21 2.92
C LEU A 224 11.14 16.48 2.83
N ARG A 225 11.06 17.19 1.70
CA ARG A 225 11.87 18.37 1.39
C ARG A 225 11.02 19.47 0.77
N THR A 226 11.36 20.73 1.00
CA THR A 226 10.75 21.85 0.25
C THR A 226 11.68 22.33 -0.84
N GLY A 227 11.12 22.88 -1.91
CA GLY A 227 11.89 23.44 -3.00
C GLY A 227 11.01 24.13 -4.03
N THR A 228 11.64 24.71 -5.06
CA THR A 228 10.96 25.52 -6.06
C THR A 228 10.58 24.70 -7.27
N VAL A 229 9.33 24.82 -7.73
CA VAL A 229 8.87 24.22 -8.99
C VAL A 229 9.51 24.94 -10.18
N LEU A 230 10.29 24.24 -10.99
CA LEU A 230 11.00 24.82 -12.14
C LEU A 230 10.14 24.80 -13.41
N ASN A 231 9.62 23.62 -13.74
CA ASN A 231 8.77 23.40 -14.90
C ASN A 231 7.73 22.31 -14.55
N ASP A 232 7.12 21.65 -15.54
CA ASP A 232 6.07 20.64 -15.31
C ASP A 232 6.63 19.23 -15.00
N GLN A 233 7.95 19.04 -15.06
CA GLN A 233 8.64 17.77 -14.83
C GLN A 233 9.81 17.85 -13.84
N GLU A 234 10.15 19.05 -13.35
CA GLU A 234 11.34 19.27 -12.53
C GLU A 234 11.08 20.27 -11.41
N ALA A 235 11.76 20.03 -10.28
CA ALA A 235 11.84 20.92 -9.15
C ALA A 235 13.29 21.04 -8.65
N ASP A 236 13.59 22.15 -7.97
CA ASP A 236 14.86 22.39 -7.30
C ASP A 236 14.70 22.25 -5.79
N LEU A 237 15.25 21.18 -5.23
CA LEU A 237 15.28 20.88 -3.80
C LEU A 237 16.68 21.13 -3.19
N GLY A 238 17.41 22.14 -3.67
CA GLY A 238 18.85 22.33 -3.45
C GLY A 238 19.69 21.54 -4.47
N ARG A 239 19.00 20.77 -5.31
CA ARG A 239 19.47 20.09 -6.52
C ARG A 239 18.26 19.82 -7.39
N LYS A 240 18.49 19.70 -8.70
CA LYS A 240 17.43 19.34 -9.63
C LYS A 240 16.96 17.90 -9.40
N VAL A 241 15.65 17.74 -9.28
CA VAL A 241 14.98 16.43 -9.20
C VAL A 241 13.86 16.37 -10.23
N LYS A 242 13.58 15.17 -10.72
CA LYS A 242 12.44 14.89 -11.60
C LYS A 242 11.20 14.66 -10.74
N ALA A 243 10.15 15.41 -11.01
CA ALA A 243 8.89 15.34 -10.29
C ALA A 243 7.76 15.75 -11.22
N ASP A 244 6.64 15.01 -11.25
CA ASP A 244 5.47 15.45 -12.01
C ASP A 244 4.78 16.61 -11.28
N THR A 245 5.17 17.82 -11.66
CA THR A 245 4.69 19.08 -11.12
C THR A 245 3.58 19.69 -11.99
N SER A 246 3.02 18.91 -12.92
CA SER A 246 1.95 19.32 -13.81
C SER A 246 0.73 19.85 -13.03
N GLY A 247 0.43 21.14 -13.19
CA GLY A 247 -0.68 21.81 -12.51
C GLY A 247 -0.31 22.49 -11.19
N LEU A 248 0.96 22.48 -10.79
CA LEU A 248 1.48 23.35 -9.73
C LEU A 248 1.91 24.69 -10.31
N VAL A 249 1.94 25.71 -9.45
CA VAL A 249 2.35 27.06 -9.85
C VAL A 249 3.88 27.09 -9.98
N LYS A 250 4.36 27.44 -11.18
CA LYS A 250 5.79 27.60 -11.48
C LYS A 250 6.41 28.70 -10.62
N ALA A 251 7.69 28.53 -10.28
CA ALA A 251 8.47 29.43 -9.43
C ALA A 251 7.93 29.61 -7.99
N ARG A 252 6.97 28.80 -7.54
CA ARG A 252 6.55 28.74 -6.13
C ARG A 252 7.19 27.57 -5.41
N GLN A 253 7.34 27.73 -4.11
CA GLN A 253 7.78 26.64 -3.24
C GLN A 253 6.67 25.61 -3.05
N ALA A 254 7.08 24.35 -3.12
CA ALA A 254 6.26 23.20 -2.80
C ALA A 254 7.02 22.22 -1.91
N ALA A 255 6.30 21.41 -1.16
CA ALA A 255 6.81 20.27 -0.42
C ALA A 255 6.81 19.03 -1.32
N PHE A 256 7.83 18.19 -1.16
CA PHE A 256 8.07 17.01 -1.96
C PHE A 256 8.45 15.83 -1.07
N PHE A 257 7.96 14.65 -1.43
CA PHE A 257 8.38 13.38 -0.87
C PHE A 257 9.46 12.74 -1.74
N LEU A 258 10.50 12.21 -1.11
CA LEU A 258 11.55 11.42 -1.73
C LEU A 258 11.56 10.02 -1.10
N PRO A 259 11.78 8.97 -1.90
CA PRO A 259 11.83 7.60 -1.40
C PRO A 259 13.07 7.35 -0.54
N LYS A 260 14.12 8.14 -0.76
CA LYS A 260 15.35 8.18 0.05
C LYS A 260 16.03 9.54 -0.12
N GLU A 261 16.84 9.89 0.86
CA GLU A 261 17.77 11.01 0.72
C GLU A 261 18.65 10.79 -0.52
N GLY A 262 18.80 11.80 -1.36
CA GLY A 262 19.60 11.66 -2.59
C GLY A 262 18.86 11.07 -3.80
N ALA A 263 17.56 10.72 -3.73
CA ALA A 263 16.80 10.23 -4.89
C ALA A 263 16.65 11.26 -6.02
N GLU A 264 16.74 10.83 -7.29
CA GLU A 264 16.52 11.72 -8.45
C GLU A 264 15.04 12.00 -8.72
N LEU A 265 14.16 11.14 -8.23
CA LEU A 265 12.72 11.25 -8.38
C LEU A 265 12.08 11.71 -7.08
N ALA A 266 11.12 12.63 -7.19
CA ALA A 266 10.34 13.15 -6.07
C ALA A 266 8.86 13.28 -6.43
N LEU A 267 8.01 13.29 -5.41
CA LEU A 267 6.57 13.48 -5.55
C LEU A 267 6.16 14.80 -4.91
N PRO A 268 5.53 15.73 -5.65
CA PRO A 268 5.04 16.95 -5.05
C PRO A 268 3.80 16.70 -4.21
N LEU A 269 3.68 17.40 -3.09
CA LEU A 269 2.51 17.37 -2.23
C LEU A 269 1.48 18.41 -2.69
N PHE A 270 0.27 17.95 -2.96
CA PHE A 270 -0.87 18.79 -3.28
C PHE A 270 -2.17 18.21 -2.71
N THR A 271 -3.19 19.03 -2.55
CA THR A 271 -4.53 18.57 -2.15
C THR A 271 -5.23 17.84 -3.30
N GLU A 272 -6.28 17.08 -3.05
CA GLU A 272 -7.13 16.50 -4.13
C GLU A 272 -7.61 17.53 -5.18
N LYS A 273 -7.81 18.79 -4.78
CA LYS A 273 -8.15 19.93 -5.66
C LYS A 273 -6.93 20.54 -6.40
N LYS A 274 -5.77 19.85 -6.41
CA LYS A 274 -4.48 20.29 -6.96
C LYS A 274 -3.92 21.61 -6.38
N VAL A 275 -4.29 21.96 -5.15
CA VAL A 275 -3.65 23.07 -4.43
C VAL A 275 -2.28 22.62 -3.94
N SER A 276 -1.21 23.29 -4.38
CA SER A 276 0.16 22.99 -3.95
C SER A 276 0.36 23.27 -2.47
N ILE A 277 1.10 22.40 -1.78
CA ILE A 277 1.53 22.64 -0.40
C ILE A 277 2.91 23.29 -0.43
N GLY A 278 3.00 24.53 0.04
CA GLY A 278 4.26 25.28 0.19
C GLY A 278 4.60 25.52 1.65
N VAL A 279 5.40 26.55 1.90
CA VAL A 279 5.72 27.06 3.25
C VAL A 279 5.08 28.42 3.47
N ASP A 280 4.91 28.78 4.73
CA ASP A 280 4.47 30.10 5.17
C ASP A 280 5.60 31.15 4.99
N GLY A 281 5.74 31.66 3.76
CA GLY A 281 6.74 32.63 3.34
C GLY A 281 7.72 32.06 2.33
N GLU A 282 9.01 32.38 2.50
CA GLU A 282 10.10 31.83 1.69
C GLU A 282 11.12 31.15 2.61
N LEU A 283 11.69 30.05 2.12
CA LEU A 283 12.75 29.29 2.77
C LEU A 283 13.76 28.86 1.70
N ASP A 284 15.00 28.54 2.05
CA ASP A 284 15.94 28.00 1.07
C ASP A 284 15.50 26.62 0.55
N ASN A 285 15.88 26.32 -0.70
CA ASN A 285 15.57 25.03 -1.32
C ASN A 285 16.32 23.88 -0.61
N GLY A 286 15.64 22.75 -0.46
CA GLY A 286 16.18 21.57 0.22
C GLY A 286 15.92 21.56 1.73
N ALA A 287 15.14 22.51 2.25
CA ALA A 287 14.76 22.51 3.67
C ALA A 287 14.09 21.18 4.07
N LYS A 288 14.43 20.70 5.26
CA LYS A 288 13.95 19.42 5.76
C LYS A 288 12.56 19.59 6.35
N VAL A 289 11.59 18.81 5.91
CA VAL A 289 10.26 18.81 6.52
C VAL A 289 10.22 17.78 7.65
N ARG A 290 9.73 18.18 8.81
CA ARG A 290 9.56 17.35 10.01
C ARG A 290 8.29 17.67 10.77
#